data_AF-A0A3L7SSL6-F1
#
_entry.id   AF-A0A3L7SSL6-F1
#
_cell.length_a   1.000
_cell.length_b   1.000
_cell.length_c   1.000
_cell.angle_alpha   90.00
_cell.angle_beta   90.00
_cell.angle_gamma   90.00
#
_symmetry.space_group_name_H-M   'P 1'
#
loop_
_entity.id
_entity.type
_entity.pdbx_description
1 polymer ?
#
loop_
_entity_poly.entity_id
_entity_poly.type
_entity_poly.pdbx_seq_one_letter_code
_entity_poly.pdbx_strand_id
1 'polypeptide(L)' 'MASNSGAASIPDERLSIEQRHDGAILVRVKSEGTEGSRLPDAVFSFRCGDPQYSYWLARLKTADGSR' A
#
# COMPACT_ATOMS: atom_id res chain seq x y z
N MET A 1 11.56 -24.13 16.39
CA MET A 1 10.46 -23.26 15.91
C MET A 1 11.09 -22.25 14.97
N ALA A 2 10.92 -22.40 13.66
CA ALA A 2 11.56 -21.52 12.68
C ALA A 2 10.70 -20.26 12.51
N SER A 3 11.21 -19.11 12.96
CA SER A 3 10.61 -17.81 12.67
C SER A 3 10.76 -17.54 11.18
N ASN A 4 9.68 -17.77 10.44
CA ASN A 4 9.61 -17.46 9.02
C ASN A 4 9.62 -15.94 8.86
N SER A 5 10.80 -15.33 8.71
CA SER A 5 10.98 -13.92 8.34
C SER A 5 10.59 -13.68 6.87
N GLY A 6 9.43 -14.19 6.45
CA GLY A 6 8.79 -13.69 5.25
C GLY A 6 8.40 -12.25 5.55
N ALA A 7 9.02 -11.30 4.85
CA ALA A 7 8.70 -9.88 4.99
C ALA A 7 7.17 -9.76 5.01
N ALA A 8 6.61 -9.28 6.12
CA ALA A 8 5.17 -9.22 6.30
C ALA A 8 4.56 -8.43 5.13
N SER A 9 3.92 -9.14 4.21
CA SER A 9 3.27 -8.52 3.06
C SER A 9 1.92 -7.98 3.53
N ILE A 10 1.66 -6.71 3.26
CA ILE A 10 0.36 -6.11 3.53
C ILE A 10 -0.67 -6.78 2.61
N PRO A 11 -1.76 -7.35 3.15
CA PRO A 11 -2.81 -7.97 2.35
C PRO A 11 -3.45 -6.97 1.37
N ASP A 12 -3.77 -7.42 0.15
CA ASP A 12 -4.29 -6.56 -0.91
C ASP A 12 -5.64 -5.92 -0.55
N GLU A 13 -6.49 -6.63 0.20
CA GLU A 13 -7.80 -6.16 0.65
C GLU A 13 -7.72 -4.96 1.62
N ARG A 14 -6.56 -4.78 2.26
CA ARG A 14 -6.26 -3.66 3.17
C ARG A 14 -5.49 -2.55 2.47
N LEU A 15 -5.11 -2.73 1.22
CA LEU A 15 -4.31 -1.79 0.47
C LEU A 15 -5.17 -1.05 -0.56
N SER A 16 -4.98 0.26 -0.66
CA SER A 16 -5.51 1.06 -1.76
C SER A 16 -4.38 1.92 -2.31
N ILE A 17 -4.16 1.82 -3.61
CA ILE A 17 -3.10 2.55 -4.31
C ILE A 17 -3.76 3.47 -5.34
N GLU A 18 -3.32 4.73 -5.40
CA GLU A 18 -3.78 5.71 -6.38
C GLU A 18 -2.58 6.48 -6.93
N GLN A 19 -2.58 6.79 -8.23
CA GLN A 19 -1.69 7.78 -8.81
C GLN A 19 -2.41 9.13 -8.93
N ARG A 20 -1.84 10.17 -8.32
CA ARG A 20 -2.33 11.55 -8.42
C ARG A 20 -1.89 12.20 -9.73
N HIS A 21 -2.57 13.29 -10.10
CA HIS A 21 -2.31 14.05 -11.32
C HIS A 21 -0.89 14.65 -11.38
N ASP A 22 -0.25 14.87 -10.23
CA ASP A 22 1.13 15.36 -10.11
C ASP A 22 2.19 14.24 -10.23
N GLY A 23 1.74 13.00 -10.47
CA GLY A 23 2.58 11.81 -10.59
C GLY A 23 2.93 11.14 -9.26
N ALA A 24 2.49 11.67 -8.10
CA ALA A 24 2.70 11.02 -6.82
C ALA A 24 1.84 9.75 -6.68
N ILE A 25 2.42 8.69 -6.10
CA ILE A 25 1.68 7.48 -5.73
C ILE A 25 1.28 7.58 -4.26
N LEU A 26 -0.02 7.53 -3.99
CA LEU A 26 -0.55 7.39 -2.64
C LEU A 26 -0.85 5.93 -2.36
N VAL A 27 -0.31 5.45 -1.24
CA VAL A 27 -0.55 4.12 -0.71
C VAL A 27 -1.25 4.27 0.63
N ARG A 28 -2.50 3.79 0.69
CA ARG A 28 -3.30 3.75 1.91
C ARG A 28 -3.39 2.33 2.42
N VAL A 29 -3.05 2.15 3.69
CA VAL A 29 -3.14 0.88 4.41
C VAL A 29 -4.22 1.01 5.47
N LYS A 30 -5.29 0.23 5.32
CA LYS A 30 -6.38 0.18 6.30
C LYS A 30 -5.86 -0.40 7.60
N SER A 31 -5.98 0.34 8.69
CA SER A 31 -5.59 -0.12 10.03
C SER A 31 -6.60 -1.14 10.58
N GLU A 32 -6.13 -2.05 11.41
CA GLU A 32 -7.01 -3.02 12.09
C GLU A 32 -7.43 -2.36 13.39
N GLY A 33 -8.72 -2.13 13.56
CA GLY A 33 -9.29 -1.67 14.82
C GLY A 33 -10.22 -2.73 15.35
N THR A 34 -10.20 -2.94 16.66
CA THR A 34 -11.27 -3.68 17.34
C THR A 34 -12.55 -2.81 17.33
N GLU A 35 -13.72 -3.45 17.30
CA GLU A 35 -15.02 -2.78 17.46
C GLU A 35 -14.97 -1.73 18.58
N GLY A 36 -15.20 -0.46 18.23
CA GLY A 36 -15.15 0.69 19.16
C GLY A 36 -13.90 1.56 19.07
N SER A 37 -12.85 1.19 18.34
CA SER A 37 -11.66 2.03 18.12
C SER A 37 -11.10 1.85 16.72
N ARG A 38 -11.70 2.53 15.73
CA ARG A 38 -11.15 2.59 14.37
C ARG A 38 -9.88 3.43 14.39
N LEU A 39 -8.74 2.77 14.22
CA LEU A 39 -7.46 3.44 14.04
C LEU A 39 -7.43 4.16 12.68
N PRO A 40 -6.73 5.30 12.58
CA PRO A 40 -6.56 5.98 11.31
C PRO A 40 -5.78 5.09 10.33
N ASP A 41 -6.14 5.14 9.05
CA ASP A 41 -5.37 4.48 7.99
C ASP A 41 -3.97 5.11 7.90
N ALA A 42 -2.96 4.29 7.68
CA ALA A 42 -1.63 4.80 7.34
C ALA A 42 -1.60 5.21 5.87
N VAL A 43 -1.10 6.42 5.59
CA VAL A 43 -1.00 6.96 4.23
C VAL A 43 0.45 7.32 3.96
N PHE A 44 0.97 6.78 2.85
CA PHE A 44 2.31 7.05 2.36
C PHE A 44 2.22 7.69 0.98
N SER A 45 3.10 8.65 0.70
CA SER A 45 3.24 9.27 -0.60
C SER A 45 4.63 9.00 -1.16
N PHE A 46 4.70 8.51 -2.39
CA PHE A 46 5.95 8.26 -3.09
C PHE A 46 6.00 9.09 -4.38
N ARG A 47 7.16 9.67 -4.67
CA ARG A 47 7.45 10.43 -5.88
C ARG A 47 8.58 9.77 -6.66
N CYS A 48 8.70 10.15 -7.93
CA CYS A 48 9.82 9.73 -8.77
C CYS A 48 11.14 10.10 -8.07
N GLY A 49 11.99 9.10 -7.82
CA GLY A 49 13.23 9.23 -7.05
C GLY A 49 13.19 8.55 -5.67
N ASP A 50 12.00 8.30 -5.11
CA ASP A 50 11.91 7.55 -3.85
C ASP A 50 12.29 6.08 -4.08
N PRO A 51 13.02 5.45 -3.14
CA PRO A 51 13.49 4.06 -3.27
C PRO A 51 12.40 3.02 -3.54
N GLN A 52 11.13 3.32 -3.24
CA GLN A 52 9.99 2.41 -3.40
C GLN A 52 8.97 2.85 -4.47
N TYR A 53 9.19 3.98 -5.15
CA TYR A 53 8.22 4.51 -6.11
C TYR A 53 7.88 3.50 -7.22
N SER A 54 8.91 2.94 -7.87
CA SER A 54 8.75 2.00 -8.99
C SER A 54 8.01 0.73 -8.59
N TYR A 55 8.20 0.26 -7.36
CA TYR A 55 7.50 -0.90 -6.82
C TYR A 55 5.99 -0.64 -6.72
N TRP A 56 5.59 0.49 -6.11
CA TRP A 56 4.18 0.83 -5.95
C TRP A 56 3.50 1.18 -7.26
N LEU A 57 4.20 1.82 -8.20
CA LEU A 57 3.71 2.07 -9.55
C LEU A 57 3.42 0.76 -10.30
N ALA A 58 4.30 -0.24 -10.20
CA ALA A 58 4.08 -1.54 -10.82
C ALA A 58 2.85 -2.25 -10.21
N ARG A 59 2.73 -2.26 -8.88
CA ARG A 59 1.59 -2.87 -8.18
C ARG A 59 0.25 -2.21 -8.53
N LEU A 60 0.23 -0.87 -8.68
CA LEU A 60 -0.94 -0.14 -9.16
C LEU A 60 -1.39 -0.62 -10.56
N LYS A 61 -0.45 -0.75 -11.51
CA LYS A 61 -0.74 -1.18 -12.87
C LYS A 61 -1.27 -2.62 -12.94
N THR A 62 -0.75 -3.51 -12.10
CA THR A 62 -1.26 -4.90 -12.00
C THR A 62 -2.68 -4.95 -11.46
N ALA A 63 -3.01 -4.12 -10.46
CA ALA A 63 -4.36 -4.04 -9.91
C ALA A 63 -5.38 -3.47 -10.92
N ASP A 64 -4.97 -2.50 -11.73
CA ASP A 64 -5.84 -1.85 -12.72
C ASP A 64 -6.06 -2.72 -13.98
N GLY A 65 -5.11 -3.60 -14.30
CA GLY A 65 -5.18 -4.53 -15.44
C GLY A 65 -6.06 -5.78 -15.22
N SER A 66 -6.72 -5.92 -14.07
CA SER A 66 -7.61 -7.06 -13.75
C SER A 66 -9.10 -6.75 -13.93
N ARG A 67 -9.44 -5.75 -14.75
CA ARG A 67 -10.82 -5.27 -14.95
C ARG A 67 -11.34 -5.53 -16.36
#